data_AF-A0A803R106-F1
#
_entry.id   AF-A0A803R106-F1
#
_cell.length_a   1.000
_cell.length_b   1.000
_cell.length_c   1.000
_cell.angle_alpha   90.00
_cell.angle_beta   90.00
_cell.angle_gamma   90.00
#
_symmetry.space_group_name_H-M   'P 1'
#
loop_
_entity.id
_entity.type
_entity.pdbx_description
1 polymer ?
#
loop_
_entity_poly.entity_id
_entity_poly.type
_entity_poly.pdbx_seq_one_letter_code
_entity_poly.pdbx_strand_id
1 'polypeptide(L)'
;MGLFDGLPVSPNKADLREELSRIDESWAAARFDSLPHVVHILTSKDREAEVQFLKEQSDVVEEVVDEVVHAYHSGFNKAIQNYSQVHK
;
A
#
# COMPACT_ATOMS: atom_id res chain seq x y z
N MET A 1 8.39 -0.97 14.08
CA MET A 1 7.17 -0.34 13.56
C MET A 1 7.42 -0.15 12.09
N GLY A 2 6.79 -0.98 11.26
CA GLY A 2 6.86 -0.84 9.81
C GLY A 2 6.11 0.42 9.39
N LEU A 3 6.56 1.04 8.30
CA LEU A 3 5.98 2.27 7.74
C LEU A 3 4.45 2.19 7.55
N PHE A 4 3.93 0.99 7.31
CA PHE A 4 2.54 0.73 6.96
C PHE A 4 1.67 0.15 8.10
N ASP A 5 2.22 0.00 9.32
CA ASP A 5 1.51 -0.64 10.45
C ASP A 5 0.23 0.10 10.89
N GLY A 6 0.15 1.41 10.60
CA GLY A 6 -0.96 2.29 11.00
C GLY A 6 -2.10 2.40 9.97
N LEU A 7 -2.00 1.76 8.80
CA LEU A 7 -3.03 1.89 7.78
C LEU A 7 -4.30 1.12 8.17
N PRO A 8 -5.50 1.69 7.94
CA PRO A 8 -6.80 1.06 8.19
C PRO A 8 -7.10 -0.02 7.14
N VAL A 9 -6.23 -1.02 7.05
CA VAL A 9 -6.40 -2.19 6.20
C VAL A 9 -7.25 -3.21 6.97
N SER A 10 -8.26 -3.77 6.31
CA SER A 10 -9.14 -4.78 6.90
C SER A 10 -8.35 -6.00 7.41
N PRO A 11 -8.73 -6.61 8.55
CA PRO A 11 -8.08 -7.82 9.08
C PRO A 11 -8.08 -9.01 8.11
N ASN A 12 -9.05 -9.03 7.18
CA ASN A 12 -9.16 -10.06 6.14
C ASN A 12 -8.15 -9.88 4.99
N LYS A 13 -7.37 -8.78 4.99
CA LYS A 13 -6.32 -8.49 4.01
C LYS A 13 -4.95 -8.37 4.69
N ALA A 14 -4.70 -9.24 5.68
CA ALA A 14 -3.42 -9.30 6.38
C ALA A 14 -2.25 -9.58 5.42
N ASP A 15 -2.49 -10.29 4.34
CA ASP A 15 -1.50 -10.62 3.30
C ASP A 15 -0.95 -9.35 2.63
N LEU A 16 -1.79 -8.33 2.40
CA LEU A 16 -1.32 -7.03 1.87
C LEU A 16 -0.36 -6.32 2.81
N ARG A 17 -0.53 -6.46 4.13
CA ARG A 17 0.42 -5.91 5.11
C ARG A 17 1.76 -6.63 5.05
N GLU A 18 1.74 -7.95 4.85
CA GLU A 18 2.95 -8.73 4.68
C GLU A 18 3.67 -8.34 3.38
N GLU A 19 2.94 -8.21 2.27
CA GLU A 19 3.52 -7.81 0.98
C GLU A 19 4.07 -6.39 0.99
N LEU A 20 3.36 -5.44 1.61
CA LEU A 20 3.87 -4.08 1.86
C LEU A 20 5.15 -4.08 2.70
N SER A 21 5.29 -5.00 3.66
CA SER A 21 6.50 -5.10 4.48
C SER A 21 7.73 -5.58 3.70
N ARG A 22 7.52 -6.19 2.53
CA ARG A 22 8.58 -6.61 1.60
C ARG A 22 9.03 -5.48 0.67
N ILE A 23 8.35 -4.34 0.65
CA ILE A 23 8.79 -3.16 -0.10
C ILE A 23 9.98 -2.54 0.63
N ASP A 24 11.08 -2.34 -0.10
CA ASP A 24 12.29 -1.75 0.45
C ASP A 24 12.04 -0.30 0.91
N GLU A 25 12.54 0.06 2.09
CA GLU A 25 12.37 1.41 2.66
C GLU A 25 12.93 2.54 1.77
N SER A 26 13.86 2.22 0.85
CA SER A 26 14.37 3.17 -0.14
C SER A 26 13.29 3.73 -1.07
N TRP A 27 12.21 2.99 -1.32
CA TRP A 27 11.04 3.47 -2.08
C TRP A 27 10.20 4.47 -1.30
N ALA A 28 10.27 4.45 0.02
CA ALA A 28 9.55 5.35 0.92
C ALA A 28 10.38 6.55 1.40
N ALA A 29 11.59 6.71 0.86
CA ALA A 29 12.45 7.82 1.22
C ALA A 29 11.80 9.17 0.87
N ALA A 30 11.82 10.12 1.81
CA ALA A 30 11.29 11.47 1.60
C ALA A 30 11.91 12.20 0.40
N ARG A 31 13.13 11.80 0.00
CA ARG A 31 13.78 12.23 -1.22
C ARG A 31 14.11 11.00 -2.05
N PHE A 32 13.20 10.68 -2.96
CA PHE A 32 13.35 9.54 -3.86
C PHE A 32 14.47 9.77 -4.87
N ASP A 33 15.41 8.83 -4.95
CA ASP A 33 16.44 8.77 -6.00
C ASP A 33 16.18 7.53 -6.86
N SER A 34 15.77 7.76 -8.11
CA SER A 34 15.42 6.69 -9.03
C SER A 34 16.63 5.99 -9.65
N LEU A 35 17.80 6.64 -9.64
CA LEU A 35 18.97 6.13 -10.36
C LEU A 35 19.47 4.78 -9.83
N PRO A 36 19.64 4.56 -8.51
CA PRO A 36 20.05 3.27 -8.00
C PRO A 36 19.09 2.13 -8.39
N HIS A 37 17.78 2.42 -8.43
CA HIS A 37 16.75 1.42 -8.73
C HIS A 37 16.76 1.05 -10.21
N VAL A 38 16.87 2.04 -11.10
CA VAL A 38 17.00 1.81 -12.55
C VAL A 38 18.30 1.07 -12.86
N VAL A 39 19.42 1.47 -12.24
CA VAL A 39 20.71 0.79 -12.41
C VAL A 39 20.62 -0.66 -11.93
N HIS A 40 19.97 -0.93 -10.80
CA HIS A 40 19.77 -2.29 -10.31
C HIS A 40 19.03 -3.16 -11.33
N ILE A 41 17.90 -2.68 -11.85
CA ILE A 41 17.11 -3.39 -12.87
C ILE A 41 17.94 -3.62 -14.14
N LEU A 42 18.66 -2.61 -14.63
CA LEU A 42 19.45 -2.71 -15.86
C LEU A 42 20.70 -3.59 -15.70
N THR A 43 21.25 -3.71 -14.49
CA THR A 43 22.41 -4.56 -14.21
C THR A 43 22.04 -5.97 -13.76
N SER A 44 20.77 -6.21 -13.44
CA SER A 44 20.26 -7.54 -13.11
C SER A 44 20.36 -8.51 -14.28
N LYS A 45 20.56 -9.79 -13.93
CA LYS A 45 20.67 -10.90 -14.89
C LYS A 45 19.32 -11.22 -15.53
N ASP A 46 18.22 -10.96 -14.83
CA ASP A 46 16.86 -11.18 -15.28
C ASP A 46 16.02 -9.91 -15.09
N ARG A 47 16.18 -8.98 -16.03
CA ARG A 47 15.55 -7.66 -15.97
C ARG A 47 14.03 -7.72 -16.08
N GLU A 48 13.53 -8.70 -16.83
CA GLU A 48 12.09 -8.89 -17.03
C GLU A 48 11.43 -9.36 -15.73
N ALA A 49 12.06 -10.30 -15.01
CA ALA A 49 11.60 -10.71 -13.70
C ALA A 49 11.63 -9.57 -12.67
N GLU A 50 12.71 -8.77 -12.63
CA GLU A 50 12.79 -7.60 -11.72
C GLU A 50 11.70 -6.56 -12.00
N VAL A 51 11.45 -6.27 -13.28
CA VAL A 51 10.37 -5.34 -13.67
C VAL A 51 8.99 -5.92 -13.34
N GLN A 52 8.80 -7.23 -13.52
CA GLN A 52 7.54 -7.89 -13.18
C GLN A 52 7.29 -7.86 -11.67
N PHE A 53 8.31 -8.14 -10.86
CA PHE A 53 8.24 -8.01 -9.41
C PHE A 53 7.91 -6.58 -8.97
N LEU A 54 8.53 -5.58 -9.60
CA LEU A 54 8.22 -4.17 -9.30
C LEU A 54 6.77 -3.81 -9.63
N LYS A 55 6.22 -4.35 -10.72
CA LYS A 55 4.80 -4.17 -11.06
C LYS A 55 3.89 -4.82 -10.03
N GLU A 56 4.19 -6.05 -9.61
CA GLU A 56 3.42 -6.73 -8.56
C GLU A 56 3.42 -5.93 -7.26
N GLN A 57 4.57 -5.38 -6.85
CA GLN A 57 4.61 -4.48 -5.68
C GLN A 57 3.80 -3.19 -5.88
N SER A 58 3.78 -2.63 -7.09
CA SER A 58 2.93 -1.47 -7.42
C SER A 58 1.44 -1.80 -7.31
N ASP A 59 1.02 -2.95 -7.84
CA ASP A 59 -0.38 -3.39 -7.81
C ASP A 59 -0.87 -3.59 -6.36
N VAL A 60 0.00 -4.12 -5.48
CA VAL A 60 -0.27 -4.25 -4.04
C VAL A 60 -0.48 -2.89 -3.38
N VAL A 61 0.35 -1.90 -3.72
CA VAL A 61 0.20 -0.54 -3.20
C VAL A 61 -1.12 0.08 -3.67
N GLU A 62 -1.50 -0.11 -4.93
CA GLU A 62 -2.79 0.34 -5.45
C GLU A 62 -3.97 -0.29 -4.70
N GLU A 63 -3.94 -1.61 -4.46
CA GLU A 63 -5.01 -2.28 -3.72
C GLU A 63 -5.14 -1.76 -2.28
N VAL A 64 -4.00 -1.48 -1.62
CA VAL A 64 -4.00 -0.90 -0.27
C VAL A 64 -4.61 0.49 -0.29
N VAL A 65 -4.29 1.32 -1.27
CA VAL A 65 -4.86 2.66 -1.42
C VAL A 65 -6.38 2.58 -1.57
N ASP A 66 -6.86 1.69 -2.43
CA ASP A 66 -8.29 1.44 -2.62
C ASP A 66 -8.99 0.99 -1.33
N GLU A 67 -8.34 0.11 -0.56
CA GLU A 67 -8.87 -0.34 0.74
C GLU A 67 -8.96 0.81 1.75
N VAL A 68 -7.95 1.69 1.81
CA VAL A 68 -7.97 2.86 2.70
C VAL A 68 -9.08 3.83 2.30
N VAL A 69 -9.28 4.06 1.01
CA VAL A 69 -10.37 4.89 0.49
C VAL A 69 -11.73 4.26 0.83
N HIS A 70 -11.86 2.94 0.66
CA HIS A 70 -13.08 2.22 1.02
C HIS A 70 -13.37 2.26 2.52
N ALA A 71 -12.35 2.07 3.36
CA ALA A 71 -12.44 2.17 4.81
C ALA A 71 -12.88 3.59 5.23
N TYR A 72 -12.35 4.62 4.57
CA TYR A 72 -12.76 6.01 4.80
C TYR A 72 -14.24 6.24 4.46
N HIS A 73 -14.68 5.83 3.27
CA HIS A 73 -16.08 5.98 2.86
C HIS A 73 -17.05 5.17 3.72
N SER A 74 -16.69 3.93 4.08
CA SER A 74 -17.52 3.08 4.94
C SER A 74 -17.59 3.63 6.38
N GLY A 75 -16.47 4.13 6.92
CA GLY A 75 -16.42 4.80 8.21
C GLY A 75 -17.25 6.08 8.25
N PHE A 76 -17.16 6.90 7.21
CA PHE A 76 -17.98 8.10 7.05
C PHE A 76 -19.49 7.76 7.00
N ASN A 77 -19.88 6.76 6.21
CA ASN A 77 -21.28 6.31 6.13
C ASN A 77 -21.79 5.77 7.48
N LYS A 78 -20.98 5.02 8.23
CA LYS A 78 -21.32 4.56 9.59
C LYS A 78 -21.48 5.72 10.56
N ALA A 79 -20.61 6.73 10.51
CA ALA A 79 -20.71 7.91 11.35
C ALA A 79 -22.03 8.67 11.09
N ILE A 80 -22.40 8.89 9.83
CA ILE A 80 -23.68 9.52 9.46
C ILE A 80 -24.88 8.71 9.96
N GLN A 81 -24.88 7.39 9.79
CA GLN A 81 -25.96 6.53 10.27
C GLN A 81 -26.12 6.60 11.80
N ASN A 82 -25.02 6.61 12.55
CA ASN A 82 -25.07 6.72 14.01
C ASN A 82 -25.62 8.07 14.48
N TYR A 83 -25.22 9.19 13.84
CA TYR A 83 -25.78 10.50 14.15
C TYR A 83 -27.28 10.58 13.83
N SER A 84 -27.73 9.97 12.74
CA SER A 84 -29.15 9.86 12.38
C SER A 84 -29.97 9.07 13.41
N GLN A 85 -29.38 8.03 14.02
CA GLN A 85 -30.06 7.23 15.06
C GLN A 85 -30.13 7.91 16.42
N VAL A 86 -29.13 8.72 16.80
CA VAL A 86 -29.13 9.45 18.08
C VAL A 86 -30.12 10.63 18.06
N HIS A 87 -30.49 11.13 16.88
CA HIS A 87 -31.48 12.20 16.69
C HIS A 87 -32.91 11.71 16.43
N LYS A 88 -33.20 10.42 16.63
CA LYS A 88 -34.53 9.81 16.50
C LYS A 88 -35.05 9.33 17.85
#